data_AF-A0A957CCP3-F1
#
_entry.id   AF-A0A957CCP3-F1
#
_cell.length_a   1.000
_cell.length_b   1.000
_cell.length_c   1.000
_cell.angle_alpha   90.00
_cell.angle_beta   90.00
_cell.angle_gamma   90.00
#
_symmetry.space_group_name_H-M   'P 1'
#
loop_
_entity.id
_entity.type
_entity.pdbx_description
1 polymer ?
#
loop_
_entity_poly.entity_id
_entity_poly.type
_entity_poly.pdbx_seq_one_letter_code
_entity_poly.pdbx_strand_id
1 'polypeptide(L)'
;EELKQIRANLDKGIPTPIGMVYVSTKDTMQIWQNHQILACAYEELEDGRIRILVYDPNFPRRNDVFIESWPDPETGGVASVQRIGKKDKVTRGYFVMPYEPVIPPAILDDDAASDDKDERGFG
;
A
#
# COMPACT_ATOMS: atom_id res chain seq x y z
N GLU A 1 -1.76 17.26 1.31
CA GLU A 1 -0.39 17.09 0.77
C GLU A 1 -0.19 15.74 0.09
N GLU A 2 -0.44 14.61 0.75
CA GLU A 2 -0.28 13.26 0.17
C GLU A 2 -0.90 13.07 -1.23
N LEU A 3 -2.19 13.40 -1.39
CA LEU A 3 -2.88 13.27 -2.68
C LEU A 3 -2.24 14.11 -3.80
N LYS A 4 -1.72 15.31 -3.48
CA LYS A 4 -1.04 16.17 -4.46
C LYS A 4 0.28 15.52 -4.91
N GLN A 5 1.03 14.95 -3.97
CA GLN A 5 2.30 14.28 -4.27
C GLN A 5 2.07 13.02 -5.10
N ILE A 6 1.06 12.22 -4.76
CA ILE A 6 0.68 11.03 -5.54
C ILE A 6 0.37 11.42 -6.99
N ARG A 7 -0.50 12.42 -7.21
CA ARG A 7 -0.80 12.91 -8.57
C ARG A 7 0.47 13.35 -9.31
N ALA A 8 1.28 14.20 -8.70
CA ALA A 8 2.50 14.72 -9.31
C ALA A 8 3.51 13.63 -9.70
N ASN A 9 3.58 12.53 -8.94
CA ASN A 9 4.41 11.37 -9.29
C ASN A 9 3.79 10.56 -10.43
N LEU A 10 2.48 10.27 -10.34
CA LEU A 10 1.77 9.49 -11.34
C LEU A 10 1.71 10.20 -12.71
N ASP A 11 1.60 11.53 -12.72
CA ASP A 11 1.71 12.35 -13.94
C ASP A 11 3.07 12.22 -14.63
N LYS A 12 4.12 11.89 -13.87
CA LYS A 12 5.47 11.62 -14.38
C LYS A 12 5.70 10.14 -14.72
N GLY A 13 4.67 9.30 -14.58
CA GLY A 13 4.78 7.86 -14.75
C GLY A 13 5.58 7.16 -13.66
N ILE A 14 5.63 7.73 -12.44
CA ILE A 14 6.34 7.17 -11.29
C ILE A 14 5.32 6.50 -10.36
N PRO A 15 5.23 5.15 -10.33
CA PRO A 15 4.43 4.44 -9.35
C PRO A 15 4.88 4.80 -7.93
N THR A 16 3.92 5.03 -7.04
CA THR A 16 4.19 5.56 -5.70
C THR A 16 3.74 4.59 -4.63
N PRO A 17 4.64 4.06 -3.79
CA PRO A 17 4.26 3.27 -2.63
C PRO A 17 3.48 4.11 -1.62
N ILE A 18 2.39 3.55 -1.10
CA ILE A 18 1.51 4.20 -0.15
C ILE A 18 1.26 3.27 1.03
N GLY A 19 1.38 3.81 2.24
CA GLY A 19 0.96 3.15 3.47
C GLY A 19 -0.50 3.44 3.76
N MET A 20 -1.33 2.38 3.86
CA MET A 20 -2.73 2.49 4.23
C MET A 20 -2.92 2.40 5.74
N VAL A 21 -3.69 3.31 6.31
CA VAL A 21 -3.99 3.33 7.74
C VAL A 21 -5.44 2.90 7.96
N TYR A 22 -5.66 1.76 8.63
CA TYR A 22 -7.01 1.25 8.90
C TYR A 22 -7.42 1.38 10.37
N VAL A 23 -6.46 1.21 11.28
CA VAL A 23 -6.72 1.23 12.73
C VAL A 23 -5.92 2.33 13.41
N SER A 24 -6.37 2.73 14.60
CA SER A 24 -5.66 3.70 15.42
C SER A 24 -4.49 3.04 16.15
N THR A 25 -3.44 3.79 16.46
CA THR A 25 -2.31 3.33 17.29
C THR A 25 -2.74 2.95 18.72
N LYS A 26 -3.91 3.42 19.17
CA LYS A 26 -4.53 2.98 20.44
C LYS A 26 -4.98 1.52 20.40
N ASP A 27 -5.21 0.98 19.21
CA ASP A 27 -5.58 -0.41 18.97
C ASP A 27 -4.31 -1.22 18.67
N THR A 28 -3.39 -1.30 19.64
CA THR A 28 -2.04 -1.87 19.50
C THR A 28 -2.04 -3.30 18.96
N MET A 29 -3.09 -4.06 19.26
CA MET A 29 -3.34 -5.41 18.74
C MET A 29 -3.92 -5.44 17.31
N GLN A 30 -3.87 -4.37 16.52
CA GLN A 30 -4.31 -4.40 15.12
C GLN A 30 -3.40 -3.60 14.19
N ILE A 31 -2.29 -3.03 14.68
CA ILE A 31 -1.39 -2.17 13.89
C ILE A 31 -0.88 -2.87 12.61
N TRP A 32 -0.71 -4.19 12.66
CA TRP A 32 -0.34 -5.02 11.49
C TRP A 32 -1.38 -5.03 10.37
N GLN A 33 -2.58 -4.47 10.58
CA GLN A 33 -3.55 -4.28 9.51
C GLN A 33 -3.15 -3.14 8.56
N ASN A 34 -2.25 -2.25 8.98
CA ASN A 34 -1.70 -1.23 8.10
C ASN A 34 -0.90 -1.92 6.99
N HIS A 35 -1.21 -1.57 5.75
CA HIS A 35 -0.79 -2.33 4.59
C HIS A 35 -0.18 -1.41 3.55
N GLN A 36 0.94 -1.81 2.97
CA GLN A 36 1.58 -1.07 1.90
C GLN A 36 1.05 -1.56 0.55
N ILE A 37 0.68 -0.61 -0.30
CA ILE A 37 0.22 -0.84 -1.67
C ILE A 37 0.97 0.10 -2.63
N LEU A 38 0.86 -0.15 -3.92
CA LEU A 38 1.50 0.67 -4.94
C LEU A 38 0.44 1.41 -5.74
N ALA A 39 0.45 2.74 -5.72
CA ALA A 39 -0.35 3.54 -6.64
C ALA A 39 0.29 3.52 -8.04
N CYS A 40 -0.54 3.24 -9.04
CA CYS A 40 -0.10 3.05 -10.42
C CYS A 40 -0.65 4.11 -11.37
N ALA A 41 -1.87 4.60 -11.10
CA ALA A 41 -2.53 5.64 -11.89
C ALA A 41 -3.66 6.28 -11.07
N TYR A 42 -4.28 7.34 -11.60
CA TYR A 42 -5.48 7.92 -11.01
C TYR A 42 -6.47 8.38 -12.07
N GLU A 43 -7.74 8.46 -11.67
CA GLU A 43 -8.86 8.95 -12.48
C GLU A 43 -9.56 10.05 -11.67
N GLU A 44 -9.94 11.13 -12.35
CA GLU A 44 -10.88 12.11 -11.80
C GLU A 44 -12.30 11.69 -12.15
N LEU A 45 -13.16 11.56 -11.13
CA LEU A 45 -14.56 11.20 -11.29
C LEU A 45 -15.40 12.47 -11.46
N GLU A 46 -16.55 12.35 -12.12
CA GLU A 46 -17.43 13.48 -12.47
C GLU A 46 -17.91 14.29 -11.26
N ASP A 47 -17.99 13.68 -10.08
CA ASP A 47 -18.40 14.31 -8.83
C ASP A 47 -17.25 14.92 -8.02
N GLY A 48 -16.07 15.06 -8.65
CA GLY A 48 -14.87 15.63 -8.03
C GLY A 48 -14.11 14.67 -7.12
N ARG A 49 -14.54 13.40 -7.00
CA ARG A 49 -13.77 12.37 -6.32
C ARG A 49 -12.59 11.93 -7.17
N ILE A 50 -11.57 11.39 -6.50
CA ILE A 50 -10.40 10.82 -7.16
C ILE A 50 -10.34 9.34 -6.88
N ARG A 51 -10.20 8.57 -7.95
CA ARG A 51 -9.89 7.14 -7.87
C ARG A 51 -8.41 6.94 -8.12
N ILE A 52 -7.70 6.38 -7.15
CA ILE A 52 -6.31 5.95 -7.30
C ILE A 52 -6.33 4.46 -7.62
N LEU A 53 -5.84 4.09 -8.80
CA LEU A 53 -5.67 2.71 -9.22
C LEU A 53 -4.40 2.15 -8.58
N VAL A 54 -4.52 1.00 -7.92
CA VAL A 54 -3.44 0.44 -7.11
C VAL A 54 -3.15 -1.02 -7.45
N TYR A 55 -1.90 -1.42 -7.26
CA TYR A 55 -1.54 -2.81 -7.05
C TYR A 55 -1.50 -3.09 -5.55
N ASP A 56 -2.32 -4.03 -5.10
CA ASP A 56 -2.33 -4.53 -3.72
C ASP A 56 -1.76 -5.96 -3.70
N PRO A 57 -0.60 -6.20 -3.04
CA PRO A 57 0.01 -7.53 -2.94
C PRO A 57 -0.89 -8.61 -2.31
N ASN A 58 -1.84 -8.22 -1.45
CA ASN A 58 -2.80 -9.16 -0.85
C ASN A 58 -3.88 -9.61 -1.86
N PHE A 59 -4.00 -8.92 -2.99
CA PHE A 59 -4.97 -9.17 -4.05
C PHE A 59 -4.27 -9.22 -5.42
N PRO A 60 -3.36 -10.18 -5.65
CA PRO A 60 -2.57 -10.22 -6.86
C PRO A 60 -3.43 -10.41 -8.11
N ARG A 61 -3.05 -9.73 -9.21
CA ARG A 61 -3.72 -9.76 -10.53
C ARG A 61 -5.17 -9.26 -10.51
N ARG A 62 -5.56 -8.48 -9.50
CA ARG A 62 -6.88 -7.86 -9.41
C ARG A 62 -6.78 -6.38 -9.75
N ASN A 63 -7.60 -5.96 -10.71
CA ASN A 63 -7.72 -4.56 -11.14
C ASN A 63 -8.98 -3.89 -10.55
N ASP A 64 -9.76 -4.62 -9.74
CA ASP A 64 -10.95 -4.12 -9.04
C ASP A 64 -10.63 -3.63 -7.61
N VAL A 65 -9.36 -3.32 -7.36
CA VAL A 65 -8.87 -2.74 -6.10
C VAL A 65 -8.39 -1.32 -6.37
N PHE A 66 -8.95 -0.34 -5.67
CA PHE A 66 -8.61 1.07 -5.82
C PHE A 66 -8.94 1.86 -4.56
N ILE A 67 -8.38 3.05 -4.43
CA ILE A 67 -8.73 3.99 -3.36
C ILE A 67 -9.62 5.06 -3.97
N GLU A 68 -10.76 5.37 -3.35
CA GLU A 68 -11.49 6.60 -3.66
C GLU A 68 -11.24 7.63 -2.57
N SER A 69 -10.95 8.87 -2.98
CA SER A 69 -10.65 10.00 -2.11
C SER A 69 -11.50 11.22 -2.46
N TRP A 70 -11.90 11.98 -1.45
CA TRP A 70 -12.70 13.21 -1.62
C TRP A 70 -12.40 14.22 -0.51
N PRO A 71 -12.68 15.52 -0.73
CA PRO A 71 -12.55 16.53 0.31
C PRO A 71 -13.42 16.17 1.52
N ASP A 72 -12.83 16.20 2.71
CA ASP A 72 -13.56 16.02 3.96
C ASP A 72 -13.92 17.40 4.54
N PRO A 73 -15.20 17.81 4.49
CA PRO A 73 -15.62 19.12 4.98
C PRO A 73 -15.55 19.23 6.52
N GLU A 74 -15.59 18.11 7.25
CA GLU A 74 -15.58 18.14 8.73
C GLU A 74 -14.16 18.39 9.26
N THR A 75 -13.16 17.75 8.66
CA THR A 75 -11.76 17.89 9.07
C THR A 75 -10.97 18.90 8.25
N GLY A 76 -11.52 19.34 7.11
CA GLY A 76 -10.78 20.11 6.09
C GLY A 76 -9.72 19.30 5.36
N GLY A 77 -9.70 17.98 5.56
CA GLY A 77 -8.73 17.04 5.00
C GLY A 77 -9.21 16.31 3.76
N VAL A 78 -8.70 15.10 3.56
CA VAL A 78 -9.12 14.18 2.50
C VAL A 78 -9.62 12.90 3.17
N ALA A 79 -10.90 12.59 2.95
CA ALA A 79 -11.47 11.30 3.33
C ALA A 79 -11.17 10.27 2.24
N SER A 80 -11.06 9.00 2.63
CA SER A 80 -10.79 7.92 1.69
C SER A 80 -11.35 6.55 2.11
N VAL A 81 -11.60 5.72 1.10
CA VAL A 81 -11.98 4.31 1.26
C VAL A 81 -11.18 3.46 0.29
N GLN A 82 -10.76 2.27 0.72
CA GLN A 82 -10.25 1.26 -0.21
C GLN A 82 -11.43 0.41 -0.68
N ARG A 83 -11.67 0.37 -1.99
CA ARG A 83 -12.65 -0.54 -2.60
C ARG A 83 -11.97 -1.81 -3.07
N ILE A 84 -12.59 -2.95 -2.79
CA ILE A 84 -12.10 -4.29 -3.15
C ILE A 84 -13.29 -5.03 -3.77
N GLY A 85 -13.43 -4.95 -5.09
CA GLY A 85 -14.61 -5.43 -5.80
C GLY A 85 -15.88 -4.73 -5.32
N LYS A 86 -16.78 -5.46 -4.65
CA LYS A 86 -18.04 -4.92 -4.09
C LYS A 86 -17.94 -4.53 -2.61
N LYS A 87 -16.77 -4.68 -1.98
CA LYS A 87 -16.57 -4.41 -0.56
C LYS A 87 -15.79 -3.12 -0.37
N ASP A 88 -16.18 -2.38 0.65
CA ASP A 88 -15.49 -1.17 1.08
C ASP A 88 -14.74 -1.46 2.38
N LYS A 89 -13.48 -1.01 2.45
CA LYS A 89 -12.67 -1.00 3.66
C LYS A 89 -12.41 0.46 4.04
N VAL A 90 -13.06 0.88 5.13
CA VAL A 90 -12.92 2.25 5.68
C VAL A 90 -11.47 2.46 6.08
N THR A 91 -10.93 3.61 5.70
CA THR A 91 -9.55 4.00 6.01
C THR A 91 -9.56 5.20 6.94
N ARG A 92 -8.52 5.37 7.73
CA ARG A 92 -8.23 6.62 8.45
C ARG A 92 -7.40 7.59 7.60
N GLY A 93 -7.12 7.22 6.36
CA GLY A 93 -6.23 7.92 5.45
C GLY A 93 -5.08 7.03 4.98
N TYR A 94 -4.15 7.66 4.29
CA TYR A 94 -2.97 7.04 3.72
C TYR A 94 -1.85 8.07 3.63
N PHE A 95 -0.62 7.61 3.45
CA PHE A 95 0.56 8.46 3.29
C PHE A 95 1.51 7.89 2.25
N VAL A 96 2.18 8.78 1.52
CA VAL A 96 3.25 8.43 0.59
C VAL A 96 4.41 7.87 1.37
N MET A 97 4.89 6.70 0.95
CA MET A 97 6.12 6.13 1.47
C MET A 97 7.28 6.52 0.55
N PRO A 98 8.35 7.13 1.07
CA PRO A 98 9.54 7.39 0.28
C PRO A 98 10.11 6.05 -0.19
N TYR A 99 10.45 5.98 -1.47
CA TYR A 99 11.07 4.81 -2.07
C TYR A 99 12.19 5.25 -2.97
N GLU A 100 13.37 4.68 -2.71
CA GLU A 100 14.53 4.79 -3.59
C GLU A 100 14.79 3.38 -4.14
N PRO A 101 14.71 3.19 -5.47
CA PRO A 101 15.00 1.89 -6.07
C PRO A 101 16.42 1.45 -5.72
N VAL A 102 16.53 0.29 -5.09
CA VAL A 102 17.82 -0.37 -4.82
C VAL A 102 17.85 -1.65 -5.62
N ILE A 103 18.95 -1.88 -6.35
CA ILE A 103 19.19 -3.17 -7.00
C ILE A 103 19.31 -4.21 -5.88
N PRO A 104 18.45 -5.25 -5.87
CA PRO A 104 18.58 -6.31 -4.88
C PRO A 104 20.00 -6.89 -4.92
N PRO A 105 20.57 -7.31 -3.77
CA PRO A 105 21.81 -8.05 -3.78
C PRO A 105 21.73 -9.20 -4.79
N ALA A 106 22.83 -9.49 -5.49
CA ALA A 106 22.91 -10.73 -6.25
C ALA A 106 22.59 -11.88 -5.30
N ILE A 107 21.73 -12.81 -5.74
CA ILE A 107 21.38 -14.01 -4.99
C ILE A 107 22.71 -14.65 -4.54
N LEU A 108 22.93 -14.72 -3.22
CA LEU A 108 23.92 -15.64 -2.67
C LEU A 108 23.39 -17.03 -3.01
N ASP A 109 24.19 -17.82 -3.73
CA ASP A 109 23.85 -19.20 -4.07
C ASP A 109 23.20 -19.89 -2.85
N ASP A 110 22.02 -20.46 -3.06
CA ASP A 110 21.09 -21.02 -2.05
C ASP A 110 21.68 -22.20 -1.24
N ASP A 111 22.96 -22.51 -1.40
CA ASP A 111 23.63 -23.67 -0.79
C ASP A 111 24.15 -23.41 0.64
N ALA A 112 24.10 -22.17 1.14
CA ALA A 112 24.59 -21.87 2.50
C ALA A 112 23.52 -22.00 3.61
N ALA A 113 22.26 -22.23 3.26
CA ALA A 113 21.15 -22.22 4.23
C ALA A 113 20.60 -23.62 4.61
N SER A 114 21.15 -24.72 4.08
CA SER A 114 20.63 -26.07 4.37
C SER A 114 21.43 -26.94 5.34
N ASP A 115 22.65 -26.57 5.74
CA ASP A 115 23.56 -27.53 6.40
C ASP A 115 23.66 -27.45 7.94
N ASP A 116 22.67 -26.87 8.63
CA ASP A 116 22.66 -26.81 10.10
C ASP A 116 21.56 -27.67 10.75
N LYS A 117 21.23 -28.82 10.15
CA LYS A 117 20.21 -29.75 10.68
C LYS A 117 20.67 -31.16 11.07
N ASP A 118 21.95 -31.50 10.98
CA ASP A 118 22.40 -32.88 11.28
C ASP A 118 23.54 -32.99 12.31
N GLU A 119 23.44 -32.34 13.48
CA GLU A 119 24.26 -32.73 14.66
C GLU A 119 23.50 -32.74 15.99
N ARG A 120 22.29 -33.31 16.01
CA ARG A 120 21.74 -33.89 17.25
C ARG A 120 21.61 -35.40 17.11
N GLY A 121 22.79 -36.03 16.99
CA GLY A 121 22.98 -37.45 17.24
C GLY A 121 22.75 -37.78 18.72
N PHE A 122 22.06 -38.87 18.96
CA PHE A 122 21.82 -39.47 20.27
C PHE A 122 23.14 -39.76 21.00
N GLY A 123 23.20 -39.36 22.26
CA GLY A 123 24.19 -39.77 23.25
C GLY A 123 23.60 -39.66 24.64
#